data_AF-A0A7S2X6K6-F1
#
_entry.id   AF-A0A7S2X6K6-F1
#
_cell.length_a   1.000
_cell.length_b   1.000
_cell.length_c   1.000
_cell.angle_alpha   90.00
_cell.angle_beta   90.00
_cell.angle_gamma   90.00
#
_symmetry.space_group_name_H-M   'P 1'
#
loop_
_entity.id
_entity.type
_entity.pdbx_description
1 polymer ?
#
loop_
_entity_poly.entity_id
_entity_poly.type
_entity_poly.pdbx_seq_one_letter_code
_entity_poly.pdbx_strand_id
1 'polypeptide(L)'
;FELPKTLYIELILVSDHSHLLQSGSQGALEASSASIMAGTAAFYNVGWPNGVKVVLVLKNHILLNQGVLGVTANSIGETSSEKLLTSFNSWRRAHLQNGNALGTHDVAHLLSGRDFDGGTIGLAYLKSCCDQ
;
A
#
# COMPACT_ATOMS: atom_id res chain seq x y z
N PHE A 1 19.75 10.01 -21.48
CA PHE A 1 18.36 9.56 -21.27
C PHE A 1 17.55 10.75 -20.80
N GLU A 2 16.59 11.20 -21.60
CA GLU A 2 15.66 12.25 -21.19
C GLU A 2 14.48 11.56 -20.50
N LEU A 3 14.16 11.98 -19.27
CA LEU A 3 13.02 11.40 -18.55
C LEU A 3 11.71 11.83 -19.22
N PRO A 4 10.70 10.95 -19.30
CA PRO A 4 9.37 11.35 -19.70
C PRO A 4 8.89 12.51 -18.82
N LYS A 5 8.28 13.54 -19.43
CA LYS A 5 7.69 14.65 -18.69
C LYS A 5 6.54 14.22 -17.77
N THR A 6 5.96 13.04 -17.99
CA THR A 6 4.91 12.47 -17.13
C THR A 6 5.15 10.98 -16.93
N LEU A 7 5.14 10.55 -15.67
CA LEU A 7 5.24 9.18 -15.22
C LEU A 7 3.88 8.76 -14.63
N TYR A 8 3.46 7.54 -14.91
CA TYR A 8 2.28 6.93 -14.33
C TYR A 8 2.75 5.83 -13.39
N ILE A 9 2.20 5.79 -12.17
CA ILE A 9 2.44 4.73 -11.21
C ILE A 9 1.12 4.03 -10.95
N GLU A 10 1.00 2.81 -11.43
CA GLU A 10 -0.13 1.92 -11.20
C GLU A 10 -0.04 1.31 -9.80
N LEU A 11 -1.00 1.66 -8.94
CA LEU A 11 -1.02 1.26 -7.54
C LEU A 11 -2.18 0.30 -7.24
N ILE A 12 -1.87 -0.78 -6.53
CA ILE A 12 -2.86 -1.59 -5.83
C ILE A 12 -2.88 -1.16 -4.37
N LEU A 13 -4.06 -0.75 -3.88
CA LEU A 13 -4.24 -0.44 -2.47
C LEU A 13 -4.78 -1.67 -1.76
N VAL A 14 -4.19 -2.01 -0.62
CA VAL A 14 -4.62 -3.15 0.19
C VAL A 14 -4.95 -2.65 1.57
N SER A 15 -6.03 -3.14 2.18
CA SER A 15 -6.38 -2.88 3.56
C SER A 15 -6.45 -4.19 4.32
N ASP A 16 -5.93 -4.20 5.55
CA ASP A 16 -6.08 -5.36 6.43
C ASP A 16 -7.37 -5.29 7.26
N HIS A 17 -7.67 -6.42 7.91
CA HIS A 17 -8.83 -6.51 8.79
C HIS A 17 -8.79 -5.49 9.94
N SER A 18 -7.60 -5.13 10.45
CA SER A 18 -7.47 -4.11 11.50
C SER A 18 -7.92 -2.73 10.99
N HIS A 19 -7.60 -2.37 9.75
CA HIS A 19 -8.06 -1.12 9.14
C HIS A 19 -9.58 -1.09 8.95
N LEU A 20 -10.19 -2.23 8.61
CA LEU A 20 -11.65 -2.37 8.56
C LEU A 20 -12.28 -2.13 9.95
N LEU A 21 -11.73 -2.75 11.01
CA LEU A 21 -12.24 -2.58 12.37
C LEU A 21 -12.17 -1.12 12.83
N GLN A 22 -11.07 -0.41 12.51
CA GLN A 22 -10.95 1.02 12.80
C GLN A 22 -11.94 1.88 12.01
N SER A 23 -12.22 1.52 10.76
CA SER A 23 -13.16 2.24 9.90
C SER A 23 -14.63 1.99 10.29
N GLY A 24 -14.91 0.92 11.04
CA GLY A 24 -16.24 0.55 11.53
C GLY A 24 -17.17 -0.11 10.50
N SER A 25 -16.95 0.10 9.20
CA SER A 25 -17.65 -0.60 8.12
C SER A 25 -16.82 -0.61 6.84
N GLN A 26 -17.16 -1.51 5.91
CA GLN A 26 -16.50 -1.56 4.60
C GLN A 26 -16.73 -0.29 3.77
N GLY A 27 -17.94 0.28 3.79
CA GLY A 27 -18.21 1.54 3.08
C GLY A 27 -17.39 2.71 3.63
N ALA A 28 -17.21 2.79 4.95
CA ALA A 28 -16.36 3.81 5.56
C ALA A 28 -14.87 3.60 5.24
N LEU A 29 -14.41 2.34 5.21
CA LEU A 29 -13.05 1.97 4.80
C LEU A 29 -12.77 2.37 3.36
N GLU A 30 -13.68 2.10 2.44
CA GLU A 30 -13.55 2.45 1.02
C GLU A 30 -13.51 3.98 0.85
N ALA A 31 -14.39 4.71 1.55
CA ALA A 31 -14.40 6.17 1.52
C ALA A 31 -13.11 6.80 2.10
N SER A 32 -12.60 6.28 3.23
CA SER A 32 -11.35 6.76 3.83
C SER A 32 -10.15 6.46 2.92
N SER A 33 -10.10 5.25 2.35
CA SER A 33 -9.05 4.82 1.42
C SER A 33 -9.03 5.67 0.15
N ALA A 34 -10.19 5.97 -0.42
CA ALA A 34 -10.32 6.86 -1.57
C ALA A 34 -9.86 8.29 -1.24
N SER A 35 -10.18 8.79 -0.05
CA SER A 35 -9.75 10.12 0.41
C SER A 35 -8.24 10.21 0.57
N ILE A 36 -7.62 9.17 1.15
CA ILE A 36 -6.16 9.05 1.26
C ILE A 36 -5.52 9.05 -0.13
N MET A 37 -6.07 8.28 -1.08
CA MET A 37 -5.53 8.24 -2.45
C MET A 37 -5.68 9.58 -3.17
N ALA A 38 -6.81 10.27 -3.02
CA ALA A 38 -7.01 11.59 -3.61
C ALA A 38 -6.02 12.63 -3.04
N GLY A 39 -5.82 12.64 -1.72
CA GLY A 39 -4.84 13.49 -1.07
C GLY A 39 -3.41 13.16 -1.50
N THR A 40 -3.07 11.86 -1.58
CA THR A 40 -1.75 11.41 -2.04
C THR A 40 -1.51 11.83 -3.49
N ALA A 41 -2.47 11.62 -4.39
CA ALA A 41 -2.35 12.05 -5.79
C ALA A 41 -2.15 13.57 -5.91
N ALA A 42 -2.79 14.36 -5.05
CA ALA A 42 -2.58 15.81 -5.01
C ALA A 42 -1.13 16.17 -4.64
N PHE A 43 -0.51 15.47 -3.68
CA PHE A 43 0.91 15.66 -3.34
C PHE A 43 1.85 15.31 -4.50
N TYR A 44 1.56 14.28 -5.28
CA TYR A 44 2.39 13.92 -6.44
C TYR A 44 2.24 14.88 -7.62
N ASN A 45 1.14 15.66 -7.67
CA ASN A 45 0.83 16.58 -8.75
C ASN A 45 1.48 17.97 -8.60
N VAL A 46 2.21 18.24 -7.51
CA VAL A 46 2.83 19.56 -7.25
C VAL A 46 4.09 19.85 -8.07
N GLY A 47 4.50 18.93 -8.94
CA GLY A 47 5.70 19.03 -9.78
C GLY A 47 6.95 18.52 -9.07
N TRP A 48 7.65 17.58 -9.69
CA TRP A 48 8.89 17.00 -9.19
C TRP A 48 10.09 17.71 -9.83
N PRO A 49 11.31 17.59 -9.25
CA PRO A 49 12.52 18.13 -9.86
C PRO A 49 12.63 17.77 -11.35
N ASN A 50 13.18 18.70 -12.14
CA ASN A 50 13.33 18.58 -13.60
C ASN A 50 12.01 18.54 -14.39
N GLY A 51 10.90 19.02 -13.81
CA GLY A 51 9.62 19.12 -14.51
C GLY A 51 8.92 17.77 -14.72
N VAL A 52 9.31 16.75 -13.95
CA VAL A 52 8.64 15.46 -13.93
C VAL A 52 7.28 15.62 -13.26
N LYS A 53 6.23 15.12 -13.90
CA LYS A 53 4.91 14.95 -13.31
C LYS A 53 4.69 13.48 -12.98
N VAL A 54 4.23 13.19 -11.76
CA VAL A 54 3.84 11.82 -11.38
C VAL A 54 2.32 11.76 -11.25
N VAL A 55 1.71 10.77 -11.90
CA VAL A 55 0.28 10.48 -11.82
C VAL A 55 0.10 9.14 -11.16
N LEU A 56 -0.51 9.12 -9.98
CA LEU A 56 -0.90 7.89 -9.31
C LEU A 56 -2.21 7.37 -9.92
N VAL A 57 -2.23 6.09 -10.30
CA VAL A 57 -3.39 5.42 -10.86
C VAL A 57 -3.78 4.28 -9.93
N LEU A 58 -4.88 4.43 -9.19
CA LEU A 58 -5.43 3.35 -8.38
C LEU A 58 -6.07 2.29 -9.30
N LYS A 59 -5.50 1.09 -9.36
CA LYS A 59 -5.99 -0.02 -10.19
C LYS A 59 -7.03 -0.85 -9.46
N ASN A 60 -6.85 -1.04 -8.16
CA ASN A 60 -7.75 -1.84 -7.33
C ASN A 60 -7.61 -1.48 -5.86
N HIS A 61 -8.65 -1.77 -5.07
CA HIS A 61 -8.62 -1.75 -3.62
C HIS A 61 -9.04 -3.13 -3.10
N ILE A 62 -8.16 -3.79 -2.34
CA ILE A 62 -8.37 -5.15 -1.85
C ILE A 62 -8.45 -5.11 -0.32
N LEU A 63 -9.51 -5.71 0.23
CA LEU A 63 -9.62 -5.97 1.66
C LEU A 63 -9.16 -7.40 1.97
N LEU A 64 -8.14 -7.55 2.81
CA LEU A 64 -7.67 -8.84 3.27
C LEU A 64 -8.53 -9.38 4.41
N ASN A 65 -8.79 -10.69 4.37
CA ASN A 65 -9.33 -11.40 5.52
C ASN A 65 -8.36 -11.35 6.70
N GLN A 66 -8.89 -11.56 7.91
CA GLN A 66 -8.07 -11.63 9.12
C GLN A 66 -7.01 -12.74 9.00
N GLY A 67 -5.80 -12.45 9.49
CA GLY A 67 -4.73 -13.44 9.60
C GLY A 67 -3.97 -13.76 8.31
N VAL A 68 -4.38 -13.23 7.15
CA VAL A 68 -3.73 -13.50 5.85
C VAL A 68 -2.22 -13.22 5.86
N LEU A 69 -1.80 -12.14 6.53
CA LEU A 69 -0.38 -11.76 6.61
C LEU A 69 0.38 -12.46 7.75
N GLY A 70 -0.28 -13.26 8.60
CA GLY A 70 0.40 -14.09 9.61
C GLY A 70 1.25 -13.36 10.65
N VAL A 71 1.21 -12.02 10.71
CA VAL A 71 1.93 -11.23 11.72
C VAL A 71 1.01 -10.93 12.89
N THR A 72 1.48 -11.16 14.11
CA THR A 72 0.76 -10.85 15.35
C THR A 72 1.40 -9.69 16.09
N ALA A 73 0.59 -8.98 16.88
CA ALA A 73 1.10 -7.99 17.80
C ALA A 73 1.94 -8.63 18.93
N ASN A 74 2.83 -7.84 19.52
CA ASN A 74 3.59 -8.19 20.71
C ASN A 74 2.71 -8.05 21.99
N SER A 75 3.30 -8.24 23.17
CA SER A 75 2.58 -8.19 24.45
C SER A 75 2.00 -6.82 24.81
N ILE A 76 2.43 -5.74 24.16
CA ILE A 76 1.92 -4.38 24.38
C ILE A 76 0.99 -3.91 23.24
N GLY A 77 0.68 -4.77 22.27
CA GLY A 77 -0.25 -4.48 21.18
C GLY A 77 0.39 -3.93 19.90
N GLU A 78 1.71 -3.71 19.88
CA GLU A 78 2.41 -3.23 18.69
C GLU A 78 2.74 -4.38 17.73
N THR A 79 2.71 -4.09 16.43
CA THR A 79 3.08 -5.01 15.36
C THR A 79 4.41 -4.58 14.74
N SER A 80 5.35 -5.51 14.56
CA SER A 80 6.60 -5.20 13.86
C SER A 80 6.35 -4.80 12.41
N SER A 81 6.69 -3.55 12.05
CA SER A 81 6.49 -3.01 10.70
C SER A 81 7.34 -3.75 9.66
N GLU A 82 8.55 -4.17 10.03
CA GLU A 82 9.45 -4.92 9.15
C GLU A 82 8.89 -6.31 8.82
N LYS A 83 8.39 -7.03 9.83
CA LYS A 83 7.74 -8.34 9.62
C LYS A 83 6.48 -8.19 8.78
N LEU A 84 5.70 -7.15 9.02
CA LEU A 84 4.49 -6.88 8.24
C LEU A 84 4.81 -6.55 6.78
N LEU A 85 5.79 -5.68 6.51
CA LEU A 85 6.22 -5.34 5.15
C LEU A 85 6.76 -6.58 4.41
N THR A 86 7.56 -7.41 5.09
CA THR A 86 8.11 -8.65 4.53
C THR A 86 7.01 -9.66 4.19
N SER A 87 6.04 -9.82 5.10
CA SER A 87 4.91 -10.72 4.89
C SER A 87 3.99 -10.23 3.77
N PHE A 88 3.68 -8.93 3.74
CA PHE A 88 2.88 -8.32 2.68
C PHE A 88 3.51 -8.50 1.31
N ASN A 89 4.83 -8.29 1.17
CA ASN A 89 5.52 -8.53 -0.09
C ASN A 89 5.55 -10.00 -0.49
N SER A 90 5.68 -10.92 0.48
CA SER A 90 5.59 -12.36 0.21
C SER A 90 4.19 -12.74 -0.27
N TRP A 91 3.14 -12.23 0.37
CA TRP A 91 1.75 -12.39 -0.07
C TRP A 91 1.53 -11.87 -1.49
N ARG A 92 2.02 -10.66 -1.79
CA ARG A 92 1.94 -10.02 -3.12
C ARG A 92 2.60 -10.88 -4.19
N ARG A 93 3.84 -11.31 -3.97
CA ARG A 93 4.59 -12.17 -4.91
C ARG A 93 3.88 -13.50 -5.17
N ALA A 94 3.35 -14.13 -4.12
CA ALA A 94 2.62 -15.39 -4.27
C ALA A 94 1.38 -15.23 -5.17
N HIS A 95 0.65 -14.12 -5.07
CA HIS A 95 -0.52 -13.86 -5.92
C HIS A 95 -0.16 -13.45 -7.36
N LEU A 96 0.98 -12.78 -7.55
CA LEU A 96 1.52 -12.52 -8.89
C LEU A 96 1.92 -13.82 -9.60
N GLN A 97 2.56 -14.75 -8.88
CA GLN A 97 2.97 -16.05 -9.41
C GLN A 97 1.78 -17.00 -9.67
N ASN A 98 0.71 -16.90 -8.87
CA ASN A 98 -0.47 -17.73 -9.01
C ASN A 98 -1.49 -17.13 -9.99
N GLY A 99 -1.14 -17.10 -11.27
CA GLY A 99 -2.04 -16.65 -12.35
C GLY A 99 -2.29 -15.15 -12.39
N ASN A 100 -1.44 -14.35 -11.74
CA ASN A 100 -1.51 -12.89 -11.71
C ASN A 100 -2.86 -12.34 -11.19
N ALA A 101 -3.35 -12.89 -10.08
CA ALA A 101 -4.67 -12.53 -9.52
C ALA A 101 -4.78 -11.04 -9.10
N LEU A 102 -3.66 -10.36 -8.87
CA LEU A 102 -3.62 -8.94 -8.54
C LEU A 102 -3.61 -8.01 -9.77
N GLY A 103 -3.40 -8.58 -10.96
CA GLY A 103 -3.09 -7.82 -12.17
C GLY A 103 -1.71 -7.16 -12.15
N THR A 104 -1.27 -6.68 -13.31
CA THR A 104 -0.04 -5.90 -13.43
C THR A 104 -0.17 -4.56 -12.71
N HIS A 105 0.86 -4.20 -11.94
CA HIS A 105 0.93 -2.94 -11.18
C HIS A 105 2.40 -2.56 -10.91
N ASP A 106 2.67 -1.27 -10.68
CA ASP A 106 4.02 -0.78 -10.38
C ASP A 106 4.34 -0.89 -8.89
N VAL A 107 3.34 -0.64 -8.04
CA VAL A 107 3.46 -0.67 -6.59
C VAL A 107 2.19 -1.22 -5.94
N ALA A 108 2.34 -1.79 -4.74
CA ALA A 108 1.21 -2.12 -3.89
C ALA A 108 1.45 -1.58 -2.49
N HIS A 109 0.47 -0.93 -1.90
CA HIS A 109 0.56 -0.32 -0.57
C HIS A 109 -0.47 -0.94 0.37
N LEU A 110 -0.04 -1.29 1.58
CA LEU A 110 -0.92 -1.76 2.64
C LEU A 110 -1.28 -0.59 3.58
N LEU A 111 -2.57 -0.30 3.71
CA LEU A 111 -3.14 0.48 4.80
C LEU A 111 -3.52 -0.47 5.92
N SER A 112 -2.80 -0.40 7.04
CA SER A 112 -3.03 -1.25 8.20
C SER A 112 -3.58 -0.42 9.34
N GLY A 113 -4.57 -0.96 10.05
CA GLY A 113 -5.08 -0.37 11.29
C GLY A 113 -4.33 -0.84 12.53
N ARG A 114 -3.08 -1.27 12.38
CA ARG A 114 -2.25 -1.77 13.48
C ARG A 114 -1.34 -0.65 13.98
N ASP A 115 -1.08 -0.68 15.28
CA ASP A 115 -0.02 0.13 15.87
C ASP A 115 1.33 -0.50 15.56
N PHE A 116 2.29 0.26 15.02
CA PHE A 116 3.60 -0.27 14.67
C PHE A 116 4.64 0.04 15.73
N ASP A 117 5.65 -0.83 15.82
CA ASP A 117 6.74 -0.71 16.77
C ASP A 117 7.51 0.60 16.65
N GLY A 118 7.84 1.17 17.82
CA GLY A 118 8.74 2.32 17.92
C GLY A 118 8.17 3.63 17.37
N GLY A 119 6.84 3.75 17.29
CA GLY A 119 6.17 4.94 16.73
C GLY A 119 6.27 5.04 15.21
N THR A 120 6.58 3.93 14.54
CA THR A 120 6.61 3.86 13.08
C THR A 120 5.19 4.11 12.52
N ILE A 121 5.06 4.98 11.52
CA ILE A 121 3.76 5.24 10.85
C ILE A 121 3.66 4.61 9.46
N GLY A 122 4.77 4.09 8.94
CA GLY A 122 4.86 3.45 7.64
C GLY A 122 6.28 3.01 7.32
N LEU A 123 6.41 1.99 6.47
CA LEU A 123 7.69 1.45 6.05
C LEU A 123 7.60 0.99 4.59
N ALA A 124 8.65 1.26 3.81
CA ALA A 124 8.75 0.84 2.41
C ALA A 124 10.20 0.51 2.05
N TYR A 125 10.39 -0.35 1.04
CA TYR A 125 11.71 -0.62 0.49
C TYR A 125 12.17 0.54 -0.40
N LEU A 126 13.46 0.90 -0.30
CA LEU A 126 14.07 1.95 -1.11
C LEU A 126 14.28 1.49 -2.56
N LYS A 127 13.96 2.35 -3.54
CA LYS A 127 14.17 2.11 -4.98
C LYS A 127 13.50 0.82 -5.51
N SER A 128 12.36 0.46 -4.94
CA SER A 128 11.63 -0.77 -5.25
C SER A 128 10.42 -0.57 -6.18
N CYS A 129 10.21 0.64 -6.70
CA CYS A 129 9.14 0.88 -7.67
C CYS A 129 9.36 0.00 -8.91
N CYS A 130 8.30 -0.70 -9.35
CA CYS A 130 8.34 -1.68 -10.43
C CYS A 130 9.16 -2.96 -10.13
N ASP A 131 9.60 -3.18 -8.90
CA ASP A 131 10.21 -4.44 -8.44
C ASP A 131 9.09 -5.44 -8.07
N GLN A 132 8.89 -6.46 -8.90
CA GLN A 132 7.79 -7.43 -8.76
C GLN A 132 8.25 -8.77 -8.20
#